data_AF-A0A3B4F4I3-F1
#
_entry.id   AF-A0A3B4F4I3-F1
#
_cell.length_a   1.000
_cell.length_b   1.000
_cell.length_c   1.000
_cell.angle_alpha   90.00
_cell.angle_beta   90.00
_cell.angle_gamma   90.00
#
_symmetry.space_group_name_H-M   'P 1'
#
loop_
_entity.id
_entity.type
_entity.pdbx_description
1 polymer ?
#
loop_
_entity_poly.entity_id
_entity_poly.type
_entity_poly.pdbx_seq_one_letter_code
_entity_poly.pdbx_strand_id
1 'polypeptide(L)'
;NHEMPGRFFSTVSKFVDKNRATLIKEVSEVLAIAEELGDLVHPEAYSNIRATPTSGDKMRELFEGPLRSGGWRVKAAFFNALKKHHPELVERLVNDTGFLDRLSSLSCY
;
A
#
# COMPACT_ATOMS: atom_id res chain seq x y z
N ASN A 1 17.26 -7.39 -11.09
CA ASN A 1 16.24 -6.47 -11.65
C ASN A 1 14.99 -7.27 -11.97
N HIS A 2 14.17 -7.52 -10.95
CA HIS A 2 12.92 -8.28 -11.11
C HIS A 2 11.81 -7.28 -11.47
N GLU A 3 11.66 -6.98 -12.75
CA GLU A 3 10.52 -6.20 -13.22
C GLU A 3 9.27 -7.09 -13.13
N MET A 4 8.40 -6.81 -12.16
CA MET A 4 7.14 -7.54 -12.05
C MET A 4 6.25 -7.23 -13.27
N PRO A 5 5.48 -8.20 -13.78
CA PRO A 5 4.69 -8.00 -15.01
C PRO A 5 3.58 -6.96 -14.80
N GLY A 6 3.39 -6.08 -15.78
CA GLY A 6 2.47 -4.93 -15.73
C GLY A 6 1.02 -5.22 -15.31
N ARG A 7 0.52 -6.45 -15.49
CA ARG A 7 -0.81 -6.88 -15.00
C ARG A 7 -0.92 -6.93 -13.48
N PHE A 8 0.19 -7.19 -12.81
CA PHE A 8 0.24 -7.34 -11.36
C PHE A 8 0.01 -5.99 -10.65
N PHE A 9 0.68 -4.96 -11.15
CA PHE A 9 0.62 -3.60 -10.64
C PHE A 9 -0.77 -2.97 -10.69
N SER A 10 -1.53 -3.22 -11.76
CA SER A 10 -2.93 -2.78 -11.85
C SER A 10 -3.81 -3.46 -10.79
N THR A 11 -3.51 -4.72 -10.46
CA THR A 11 -4.28 -5.49 -9.47
C THR A 11 -3.97 -5.01 -8.04
N VAL A 12 -2.69 -4.76 -7.72
CA VAL A 12 -2.27 -4.15 -6.44
C VAL A 12 -2.92 -2.77 -6.26
N SER A 13 -2.98 -1.96 -7.31
CA SER A 13 -3.67 -0.66 -7.24
C SER A 13 -5.12 -0.82 -6.82
N LYS A 14 -5.87 -1.67 -7.53
CA LYS A 14 -7.29 -1.92 -7.25
C LYS A 14 -7.51 -2.50 -5.86
N PHE A 15 -6.61 -3.35 -5.39
CA PHE A 15 -6.63 -3.90 -4.04
C PHE A 15 -6.51 -2.81 -2.98
N VAL A 16 -5.50 -1.94 -3.13
CA VAL A 16 -5.24 -0.83 -2.19
C VAL A 16 -6.43 0.14 -2.18
N ASP A 17 -6.99 0.46 -3.35
CA ASP A 17 -8.18 1.33 -3.48
C ASP A 17 -9.44 0.69 -2.88
N LYS A 18 -9.67 -0.62 -3.09
CA LYS A 18 -10.83 -1.36 -2.58
C LYS A 18 -10.77 -1.54 -1.06
N ASN A 19 -9.59 -1.81 -0.52
CA ASN A 19 -9.37 -2.08 0.90
C ASN A 19 -9.01 -0.83 1.71
N ARG A 20 -9.05 0.36 1.08
CA ARG A 20 -8.85 1.68 1.71
C ARG A 20 -9.48 1.78 3.10
N ALA A 21 -10.77 1.45 3.23
CA ALA A 21 -11.49 1.64 4.50
C ALA A 21 -10.96 0.72 5.60
N THR A 22 -10.66 -0.53 5.27
CA THR A 22 -10.07 -1.49 6.21
C THR A 22 -8.64 -1.09 6.57
N LEU A 23 -7.85 -0.65 5.59
CA LEU A 23 -6.48 -0.17 5.81
C LEU A 23 -6.47 1.06 6.74
N ILE A 24 -7.34 2.04 6.51
CA ILE A 24 -7.49 3.23 7.38
C ILE A 24 -7.79 2.87 8.84
N LYS A 25 -8.57 1.80 9.07
CA LYS A 25 -9.01 1.41 10.41
C LYS A 25 -8.00 0.54 11.15
N GLU A 26 -7.39 -0.41 10.45
CA GLU A 26 -6.53 -1.43 11.05
C GLU A 26 -5.05 -0.99 11.05
N VAL A 27 -4.62 -0.24 10.04
CA VAL A 27 -3.23 0.25 9.95
C VAL A 27 -3.07 1.46 10.85
N SER A 28 -2.61 1.20 12.06
CA SER A 28 -2.30 2.25 13.04
C SER A 28 -0.91 2.84 12.81
N GLU A 29 0.00 2.08 12.20
CA GLU A 29 1.41 2.43 11.95
C GLU A 29 1.64 3.10 10.58
N VAL A 30 0.75 4.03 10.21
CA VAL A 30 0.83 4.75 8.93
C VAL A 30 2.17 5.47 8.75
N LEU A 31 2.76 5.93 9.87
CA LEU A 31 4.05 6.61 9.89
C LEU A 31 5.19 5.68 9.46
N ALA A 32 5.22 4.44 9.95
CA ALA A 32 6.25 3.47 9.59
C ALA A 32 6.16 3.09 8.10
N ILE A 33 4.92 2.97 7.59
CA ILE A 33 4.70 2.73 6.16
C ILE A 33 5.08 3.95 5.30
N ALA A 34 4.78 5.16 5.77
CA ALA A 34 5.19 6.38 5.09
C ALA A 34 6.72 6.54 5.09
N GLU A 35 7.40 6.07 6.14
CA GLU A 35 8.87 6.07 6.25
C GLU A 35 9.51 5.07 5.29
N GLU A 36 8.95 3.85 5.17
CA GLU A 36 9.34 2.86 4.15
C GLU A 36 9.17 3.38 2.72
N LEU A 37 8.12 4.19 2.51
CA LEU A 37 7.92 4.85 1.23
C LEU A 37 8.98 5.92 0.97
N GLY A 38 9.51 6.59 2.00
CA GLY A 38 10.68 7.46 1.93
C GLY A 38 10.68 8.40 0.73
N ASP A 39 11.72 8.31 -0.11
CA ASP A 39 11.92 9.11 -1.32
C ASP A 39 10.84 8.97 -2.40
N LEU A 40 9.98 7.95 -2.31
CA LEU A 40 8.83 7.81 -3.21
C LEU A 40 7.70 8.79 -2.87
N VAL A 41 7.68 9.31 -1.65
CA VAL A 41 6.73 10.30 -1.17
C VAL A 41 7.43 11.65 -1.15
N HIS A 42 6.79 12.67 -1.72
CA HIS A 42 7.33 14.03 -1.64
C HIS A 42 7.51 14.43 -0.16
N PRO A 43 8.66 15.01 0.23
CA PRO A 43 8.95 15.36 1.63
C PRO A 43 7.89 16.31 2.22
N GLU A 44 7.28 17.13 1.37
CA GLU A 44 6.17 18.02 1.72
C GLU A 44 4.90 17.24 2.09
N ALA A 45 4.54 16.24 1.28
CA ALA A 45 3.43 15.33 1.57
C ALA A 45 3.71 14.48 2.81
N TYR A 46 4.94 13.97 2.95
CA TYR A 46 5.36 13.23 4.14
C TYR A 46 5.22 14.07 5.41
N SER A 47 5.64 15.34 5.36
CA SER A 47 5.52 16.27 6.49
C SER A 47 4.06 16.52 6.87
N ASN A 48 3.16 16.69 5.90
CA ASN A 48 1.73 16.85 6.16
C ASN A 48 1.11 15.60 6.81
N ILE A 49 1.47 14.41 6.31
CA ILE A 49 1.04 13.13 6.88
C ILE A 49 1.58 12.98 8.31
N ARG A 50 2.86 13.30 8.53
CA ARG A 50 3.47 13.25 9.87
C ARG A 50 2.82 14.24 10.84
N ALA A 51 2.46 15.43 10.37
CA ALA A 51 1.82 16.48 11.16
C ALA A 51 0.36 16.17 11.53
N THR A 52 -0.30 15.28 10.77
CA THR A 52 -1.66 14.85 11.08
C THR A 52 -1.68 14.08 12.41
N PRO A 53 -2.64 14.30 13.32
CA PRO A 53 -2.68 13.57 14.59
C PRO A 53 -3.31 12.17 14.46
N THR A 54 -4.38 12.05 13.66
CA THR A 54 -5.19 10.83 13.57
C THR A 54 -4.63 9.87 12.54
N SER A 55 -4.34 8.60 12.91
CA SER A 55 -3.86 7.57 11.98
C SER A 55 -4.79 7.39 10.77
N GLY A 56 -6.10 7.52 10.95
CA GLY A 56 -7.06 7.42 9.84
C GLY A 56 -6.91 8.56 8.81
N ASP A 57 -6.75 9.80 9.26
CA ASP A 57 -6.52 10.95 8.35
C ASP A 57 -5.13 10.89 7.71
N LYS A 58 -4.10 10.42 8.43
CA LYS A 58 -2.76 10.15 7.85
C LYS A 58 -2.86 9.23 6.66
N MET A 59 -3.63 8.16 6.83
CA MET A 59 -3.78 7.15 5.80
C MET A 59 -4.50 7.74 4.59
N ARG A 60 -5.55 8.55 4.82
CA ARG A 60 -6.28 9.27 3.78
C ARG A 60 -5.38 10.23 2.99
N GLU A 61 -4.58 11.04 3.67
CA GLU A 61 -3.58 11.92 3.06
C GLU A 61 -2.56 11.15 2.21
N LEU A 62 -2.08 10.00 2.70
CA LEU A 62 -1.19 9.12 1.93
C LEU A 62 -1.86 8.63 0.63
N PHE A 63 -3.15 8.26 0.71
CA PHE A 63 -3.94 7.83 -0.43
C PHE A 63 -4.14 8.95 -1.47
N GLU A 64 -4.49 10.15 -1.01
CA GLU A 64 -4.83 11.28 -1.87
C GLU A 64 -3.60 11.99 -2.46
N GLY A 65 -2.46 11.95 -1.77
CA GLY A 65 -1.20 12.55 -2.22
C GLY A 65 -0.32 11.54 -2.97
N PRO A 66 0.63 10.88 -2.27
CA PRO A 66 1.68 10.09 -2.92
C PRO A 66 1.15 8.85 -3.66
N LEU A 67 0.14 8.15 -3.13
CA LEU A 67 -0.44 6.98 -3.80
C LEU A 67 -1.22 7.34 -5.07
N ARG A 68 -1.77 8.56 -5.14
CA ARG A 68 -2.48 9.08 -6.32
C ARG A 68 -1.51 9.57 -7.40
N SER A 69 -0.46 10.29 -7.00
CA SER A 69 0.51 10.89 -7.92
C SER A 69 1.60 9.90 -8.38
N GLY A 70 2.03 9.02 -7.49
CA GLY A 70 3.17 8.11 -7.71
C GLY A 70 2.86 6.83 -8.49
N GLY A 71 1.61 6.64 -8.91
CA GLY A 71 1.20 5.51 -9.74
C GLY A 71 1.49 4.14 -9.09
N TRP A 72 1.78 3.13 -9.91
CA TRP A 72 1.92 1.76 -9.42
C TRP A 72 3.15 1.52 -8.55
N ARG A 73 4.24 2.26 -8.76
CA ARG A 73 5.49 2.06 -8.02
C ARG A 73 5.30 2.34 -6.54
N VAL A 74 4.61 3.43 -6.22
CA VAL A 74 4.28 3.82 -4.85
C VAL A 74 3.30 2.83 -4.22
N LYS A 75 2.28 2.38 -4.98
CA LYS A 75 1.34 1.36 -4.49
C LYS A 75 2.00 0.01 -4.21
N ALA A 76 2.99 -0.38 -5.02
CA ALA A 76 3.76 -1.61 -4.81
C ALA A 76 4.67 -1.53 -3.58
N ALA A 77 5.38 -0.41 -3.40
CA ALA A 77 6.18 -0.16 -2.20
C ALA A 77 5.31 -0.13 -0.94
N PHE A 78 4.17 0.56 -1.00
CA PHE A 78 3.18 0.59 0.07
C PHE A 78 2.68 -0.81 0.45
N PHE A 79 2.37 -1.65 -0.55
CA PHE A 79 1.96 -3.03 -0.31
C PHE A 79 3.07 -3.86 0.33
N ASN A 80 4.34 -3.64 -0.05
CA ASN A 80 5.47 -4.34 0.55
C ASN A 80 5.67 -3.93 2.02
N ALA A 81 5.57 -2.64 2.32
CA ALA A 81 5.60 -2.12 3.69
C ALA A 81 4.45 -2.69 4.53
N LEU A 82 3.23 -2.71 3.99
CA LEU A 82 2.09 -3.36 4.66
C LEU A 82 2.36 -4.83 4.96
N LYS A 83 2.94 -5.58 4.02
CA LYS A 83 3.25 -7.00 4.23
C LYS A 83 4.32 -7.20 5.30
N LYS A 84 5.23 -6.24 5.47
CA LYS A 84 6.29 -6.26 6.47
C LYS A 84 5.77 -5.92 7.87
N HIS A 85 4.93 -4.91 7.99
CA HIS A 85 4.38 -4.44 9.27
C HIS A 85 3.15 -5.25 9.73
N HIS A 86 2.27 -5.60 8.78
CA HIS A 86 1.01 -6.29 9.06
C HIS A 86 0.80 -7.45 8.06
N PRO A 87 1.64 -8.50 8.11
CA PRO A 87 1.53 -9.65 7.20
C PRO A 87 0.15 -10.33 7.30
N GLU A 88 -0.38 -10.47 8.50
CA GLU A 88 -1.70 -11.07 8.78
C GLU A 88 -2.85 -10.29 8.15
N LEU A 89 -2.77 -8.95 8.19
CA LEU A 89 -3.77 -8.08 7.59
C LEU A 89 -3.73 -8.19 6.06
N VAL A 90 -2.52 -8.17 5.49
CA VAL A 90 -2.35 -8.34 4.05
C VAL A 90 -2.89 -9.69 3.62
N GLU A 91 -2.53 -10.78 4.30
CA GLU A 91 -3.01 -12.12 3.99
C GLU A 91 -4.55 -12.21 4.04
N ARG A 92 -5.18 -11.65 5.08
CA ARG A 92 -6.64 -11.64 5.22
C ARG A 92 -7.32 -10.87 4.08
N LEU A 93 -6.82 -9.68 3.75
CA LEU A 93 -7.36 -8.88 2.65
C LEU A 93 -7.15 -9.53 1.28
N VAL A 94 -6.00 -10.19 1.10
CA VAL A 94 -5.59 -10.85 -0.13
C VAL A 94 -6.39 -12.14 -0.37
N ASN A 95 -6.74 -12.86 0.70
CA ASN A 95 -7.72 -13.95 0.66
C ASN A 95 -9.12 -13.45 0.26
N ASP A 96 -9.59 -12.35 0.85
CA ASP A 96 -10.92 -11.78 0.58
C ASP A 96 -11.10 -11.33 -0.88
N THR A 97 -10.01 -10.87 -1.51
CA THR A 97 -10.02 -10.38 -2.89
C THR A 97 -9.73 -11.44 -3.95
N GLY A 98 -9.49 -12.70 -3.56
CA GLY A 98 -9.08 -13.76 -4.49
C GLY A 98 -7.73 -13.46 -5.17
N PHE A 99 -6.93 -12.57 -4.57
CA PHE A 99 -5.65 -12.11 -5.12
C PHE A 99 -4.61 -13.24 -5.13
N LEU A 100 -4.71 -14.20 -4.18
CA LEU A 100 -3.83 -15.39 -4.11
C LEU A 100 -4.00 -16.36 -5.27
N ASP A 101 -5.19 -16.48 -5.85
CA ASP A 101 -5.42 -17.36 -7.00
C ASP A 101 -4.55 -16.94 -8.20
N ARG A 102 -4.42 -15.62 -8.38
CA ARG A 102 -3.52 -15.02 -9.38
C ARG A 102 -2.04 -15.02 -8.99
N LEU A 103 -1.72 -14.92 -7.70
CA LEU A 103 -0.34 -15.02 -7.20
C LEU A 103 0.22 -16.43 -7.31
N SER A 104 -0.58 -17.44 -6.98
CA SER A 104 -0.21 -18.85 -7.04
C SER A 104 0.05 -19.30 -8.48
N SER A 105 -0.67 -18.74 -9.47
CA SER A 105 -0.35 -18.95 -10.89
C SER A 105 0.98 -18.32 -11.34
N LEU A 106 1.49 -17.32 -10.61
CA LEU A 106 2.76 -16.62 -10.90
C LEU A 106 3.94 -17.14 -10.09
N SER A 107 3.71 -18.01 -9.10
CA SER A 107 4.78 -18.73 -8.38
C SER A 107 5.37 -19.91 -9.17
N CYS A 108 4.88 -20.18 -10.39
CA CYS A 108 5.35 -21.26 -11.25
C CYS A 108 6.41 -20.82 -12.29
N TYR A 109 7.16 -19.75 -12.02
CA TYR A 109 8.34 -19.36 -12.81
C TYR A 109 9.55 -19.11 -11.91
#